data_AF-A0A4Y9SNR9-F1
#
_entry.id   AF-A0A4Y9SNR9-F1
#
_cell.length_a   1.000
_cell.length_b   1.000
_cell.length_c   1.000
_cell.angle_alpha   90.00
_cell.angle_beta   90.00
_cell.angle_gamma   90.00
#
_symmetry.space_group_name_H-M   'P 1'
#
loop_
_entity.id
_entity.type
_entity.pdbx_description
1 polymer ?
#
loop_
_entity_poly.entity_id
_entity_poly.type
_entity_poly.pdbx_seq_one_letter_code
_entity_poly.pdbx_strand_id
1 'polypeptide(L)'
;MFGRFLRRPSAPVRDRIDRQRIDDAAGRIVGLNPHLRMARRSRERLAPALTTTLRYLDGVMAKVPPARMASAGTWNDDPYIHAFFVAATDVAPVLSRAIEVRACFARYPALTEVYALLGMAMIDKHILGAALEGETLRRDVVQQTVSFSDHQVRVCAPSEAELRQEIVRRLVEQYGLAALRRVAADESRREILEQERALLKTRLTLLEREGVGVRGVLGGDEPTSAAELARLHEQVADNQRALERLGIRSEAIERTLGQVIDVLSEPGAILVVENRPLRLSRTNVVLPDEDGEGEAIEVPVARVPPVPNLMRAFSLVRFARAELQAVASPSEQAARLLG
;
A
#
# COMPACT_ATOMS: atom_id res chain seq x y z
N MET A 1 35.46 51.96 -6.29
CA MET A 1 35.61 50.50 -6.06
C MET A 1 34.44 50.03 -5.21
N PHE A 2 33.24 49.89 -5.80
CA PHE A 2 32.03 49.45 -5.08
C PHE A 2 31.54 48.14 -5.68
N GLY A 3 31.67 47.08 -4.89
CA GLY A 3 31.28 45.72 -5.23
C GLY A 3 29.77 45.63 -5.45
N ARG A 4 29.38 45.28 -6.68
CA ARG A 4 28.01 44.99 -7.06
C ARG A 4 27.65 43.61 -6.50
N PHE A 5 27.04 43.59 -5.31
CA PHE A 5 26.42 42.39 -4.76
C PHE A 5 25.38 41.86 -5.75
N LEU A 6 25.72 40.79 -6.47
CA LEU A 6 24.77 40.01 -7.25
C LEU A 6 23.83 39.31 -6.27
N ARG A 7 22.72 39.97 -5.97
CA ARG A 7 21.58 39.39 -5.25
C ARG A 7 21.07 38.22 -6.12
N ARG A 8 21.38 36.99 -5.72
CA ARG A 8 20.86 35.77 -6.36
C ARG A 8 19.32 35.89 -6.42
N PRO A 9 18.69 35.68 -7.59
CA PRO A 9 17.24 35.69 -7.68
C PRO A 9 16.69 34.61 -6.75
N SER A 10 15.83 35.01 -5.83
CA SER A 10 15.20 34.13 -4.88
C SER A 10 14.21 33.23 -5.64
N ALA A 11 14.39 31.91 -5.60
CA ALA A 11 13.50 30.97 -6.28
C ALA A 11 12.03 31.24 -5.90
N PRO A 12 11.07 31.10 -6.84
CA PRO A 12 9.66 31.33 -6.59
C PRO A 12 9.16 30.44 -5.43
N VAL A 13 8.13 30.90 -4.70
CA VAL A 13 7.65 30.26 -3.46
C VAL A 13 7.27 28.79 -3.68
N ARG A 14 6.66 28.47 -4.84
CA ARG A 14 6.28 27.11 -5.24
C ARG A 14 7.48 26.16 -5.31
N ASP A 15 8.57 26.58 -5.96
CA ASP A 15 9.78 25.76 -6.09
C ASP A 15 10.42 25.46 -4.72
N ARG A 16 10.28 26.37 -3.75
CA ARG A 16 10.77 26.14 -2.38
C ARG A 16 9.90 25.14 -1.63
N ILE A 17 8.59 25.24 -1.74
CA ILE A 17 7.64 24.31 -1.12
C ILE A 17 7.85 22.90 -1.69
N ASP A 18 7.98 22.78 -3.01
CA ASP A 18 8.22 21.49 -3.67
C ASP A 18 9.56 20.89 -3.24
N ARG A 19 10.62 21.70 -3.15
CA ARG A 19 11.93 21.24 -2.67
C ARG A 19 11.89 20.79 -1.21
N GLN A 20 11.27 21.57 -0.32
CA GLN A 20 11.14 21.21 1.09
C GLN A 20 10.36 19.90 1.25
N ARG A 21 9.27 19.73 0.51
CA ARG A 21 8.46 18.52 0.53
C ARG A 21 9.24 17.29 0.05
N ILE A 22 10.08 17.44 -0.97
CA ILE A 22 10.99 16.38 -1.43
C ILE A 22 12.05 16.07 -0.35
N ASP A 23 12.63 17.08 0.29
CA ASP A 23 13.64 16.91 1.33
C ASP A 23 13.08 16.22 2.59
N ASP A 24 11.84 16.53 2.95
CA ASP A 24 11.11 15.89 4.05
C ASP A 24 10.79 14.43 3.70
N ALA A 25 10.34 14.16 2.47
CA ALA A 25 10.10 12.81 1.98
C ALA A 25 11.40 11.97 1.96
N ALA A 26 12.50 12.54 1.46
CA ALA A 26 13.82 11.91 1.49
C ALA A 26 14.27 11.63 2.93
N GLY A 27 14.05 12.58 3.84
CA GLY A 27 14.31 12.41 5.26
C GLY A 27 13.57 11.23 5.88
N ARG A 28 12.31 11.01 5.49
CA ARG A 28 11.51 9.85 5.95
C ARG A 28 12.03 8.53 5.40
N ILE A 29 12.29 8.45 4.10
CA ILE A 29 12.85 7.23 3.49
C ILE A 29 14.17 6.84 4.14
N VAL A 30 15.06 7.81 4.33
CA VAL A 30 16.35 7.62 5.01
C VAL A 30 16.15 7.28 6.50
N GLY A 31 15.08 7.78 7.14
CA GLY A 31 14.72 7.43 8.51
C GLY A 31 14.29 5.97 8.66
N LEU A 32 13.65 5.38 7.65
CA LEU A 32 13.26 3.96 7.65
C LEU A 32 14.46 3.01 7.55
N ASN A 33 15.55 3.43 6.87
CA ASN A 33 16.81 2.70 6.84
C ASN A 33 18.00 3.66 6.97
N PRO A 34 18.54 3.86 8.19
CA PRO A 34 19.63 4.79 8.46
C PRO A 34 20.91 4.52 7.64
N HIS A 35 21.16 3.28 7.21
CA HIS A 35 22.33 2.94 6.39
C HIS A 35 22.33 3.63 5.03
N LEU A 36 21.16 4.05 4.52
CA LEU A 36 21.06 4.84 3.29
C LEU A 36 21.79 6.19 3.38
N ARG A 37 22.06 6.70 4.60
CA ARG A 37 22.89 7.91 4.79
C ARG A 37 24.33 7.71 4.32
N MET A 38 24.83 6.48 4.33
CA MET A 38 26.20 6.16 3.93
C MET A 38 26.35 6.05 2.41
N ALA A 39 25.24 5.94 1.67
CA ALA A 39 25.26 5.93 0.21
C ALA A 39 25.65 7.32 -0.33
N ARG A 40 26.42 7.33 -1.41
CA ARG A 40 26.89 8.59 -2.02
C ARG A 40 25.72 9.40 -2.54
N ARG A 41 25.64 10.67 -2.09
CA ARG A 41 24.65 11.65 -2.55
C ARG A 41 23.21 11.11 -2.47
N SER A 42 22.88 10.43 -1.37
CA SER A 42 21.62 9.68 -1.24
C SER A 42 20.38 10.57 -1.39
N ARG A 43 20.37 11.74 -0.77
CA ARG A 43 19.27 12.72 -0.89
C ARG A 43 19.13 13.22 -2.32
N GLU A 44 20.22 13.60 -2.96
CA GLU A 44 20.22 14.11 -4.33
C GLU A 44 19.76 13.05 -5.34
N ARG A 45 20.10 11.77 -5.10
CA ARG A 45 19.67 10.65 -5.93
C ARG A 45 18.23 10.22 -5.70
N LEU A 46 17.69 10.39 -4.49
CA LEU A 46 16.28 10.12 -4.20
C LEU A 46 15.35 11.18 -4.78
N ALA A 47 15.81 12.43 -4.90
CA ALA A 47 14.97 13.56 -5.27
C ALA A 47 14.19 13.38 -6.59
N PRO A 48 14.77 12.87 -7.70
CA PRO A 48 14.01 12.65 -8.94
C PRO A 48 12.91 11.60 -8.78
N ALA A 49 13.20 10.48 -8.11
CA ALA A 49 12.23 9.41 -7.89
C ALA A 49 11.09 9.89 -6.97
N LEU A 50 11.43 10.59 -5.88
CA LEU A 50 10.45 11.19 -4.97
C LEU A 50 9.58 12.24 -5.65
N THR A 51 10.14 13.05 -6.56
CA THR A 51 9.37 14.00 -7.36
C THR A 51 8.30 13.28 -8.19
N THR A 52 8.68 12.15 -8.80
CA THR A 52 7.76 11.31 -9.59
C THR A 52 6.68 10.70 -8.69
N THR A 53 7.06 10.11 -7.56
CA THR A 53 6.10 9.56 -6.58
C THR A 53 5.13 10.61 -6.06
N LEU A 54 5.63 11.78 -5.63
CA LEU A 54 4.81 12.84 -5.05
C LEU A 54 3.83 13.41 -6.09
N ARG A 55 4.28 13.62 -7.33
CA ARG A 55 3.39 14.06 -8.42
C ARG A 55 2.29 13.05 -8.71
N TYR A 56 2.63 11.76 -8.70
CA TYR A 56 1.64 10.70 -8.85
C TYR A 56 0.61 10.72 -7.72
N LEU A 57 1.08 10.80 -6.46
CA LEU A 57 0.21 10.88 -5.29
C LEU A 57 -0.68 12.14 -5.29
N ASP A 58 -0.17 13.27 -5.74
CA ASP A 58 -0.97 14.50 -5.92
C ASP A 58 -2.07 14.30 -6.95
N GLY A 59 -1.75 13.65 -8.08
CA GLY A 59 -2.74 13.30 -9.10
C GLY A 59 -3.81 12.33 -8.60
N VAL A 60 -3.44 11.37 -7.75
CA VAL A 60 -4.39 10.48 -7.07
C VAL A 60 -5.27 11.28 -6.11
N MET A 61 -4.68 12.07 -5.21
CA MET A 61 -5.43 12.83 -4.21
C MET A 61 -6.34 13.90 -4.81
N ALA A 62 -5.98 14.48 -5.96
CA ALA A 62 -6.83 15.43 -6.67
C ALA A 62 -8.16 14.82 -7.15
N LYS A 63 -8.22 13.50 -7.33
CA LYS A 63 -9.43 12.76 -7.74
C LYS A 63 -10.26 12.24 -6.58
N VAL A 64 -9.76 12.39 -5.34
CA VAL A 64 -10.47 11.95 -4.13
C VAL A 64 -11.49 13.02 -3.73
N PRO A 65 -12.79 12.67 -3.63
CA PRO A 65 -13.85 13.58 -3.22
C PRO A 65 -13.56 14.30 -1.89
N PRO A 66 -14.16 15.49 -1.64
CA PRO A 66 -14.04 16.19 -0.37
C PRO A 66 -14.63 15.42 0.80
N ALA A 67 -14.27 15.80 2.02
CA ALA A 67 -14.71 15.10 3.21
C ALA A 67 -16.22 15.23 3.46
N ARG A 68 -16.88 14.10 3.68
CA ARG A 68 -18.33 14.02 3.94
C ARG A 68 -18.60 13.97 5.43
N MET A 69 -19.68 14.61 5.90
CA MET A 69 -20.07 14.49 7.30
C MET A 69 -20.55 13.06 7.56
N ALA A 70 -19.91 12.37 8.50
CA ALA A 70 -20.32 11.04 8.92
C ALA A 70 -21.07 11.15 10.25
N SER A 71 -22.39 11.14 10.17
CA SER A 71 -23.28 11.12 11.32
C SER A 71 -24.51 10.25 11.07
N ALA A 72 -25.26 9.97 12.13
CA ALA A 72 -26.56 9.32 12.00
C ALA A 72 -27.56 10.16 11.17
N GLY A 73 -27.45 11.49 11.25
CA GLY A 73 -28.30 12.40 10.48
C GLY A 73 -28.00 12.35 8.98
N THR A 74 -26.72 12.36 8.61
CA THR A 74 -26.33 12.32 7.19
C THR A 74 -26.45 10.94 6.56
N TRP A 75 -26.59 9.87 7.35
CA TRP A 75 -26.83 8.54 6.80
C TRP A 75 -28.09 8.45 5.95
N ASN A 76 -29.15 9.22 6.25
CA ASN A 76 -30.36 9.20 5.43
C ASN A 76 -30.25 9.99 4.13
N ASP A 77 -29.41 11.03 4.10
CA ASP A 77 -29.39 12.08 3.07
C ASP A 77 -28.15 12.03 2.17
N ASP A 78 -27.01 11.52 2.66
CA ASP A 78 -25.79 11.37 1.87
C ASP A 78 -25.64 9.91 1.38
N PRO A 79 -25.74 9.64 0.06
CA PRO A 79 -25.69 8.29 -0.48
C PRO A 79 -24.40 7.53 -0.18
N TYR A 80 -23.29 8.24 0.03
CA TYR A 80 -22.02 7.62 0.35
C TYR A 80 -22.07 7.10 1.79
N ILE A 81 -22.53 7.92 2.73
CA ILE A 81 -22.64 7.50 4.14
C ILE A 81 -23.69 6.39 4.27
N HIS A 82 -24.80 6.51 3.56
CA HIS A 82 -25.83 5.47 3.47
C HIS A 82 -25.23 4.15 2.98
N ALA A 83 -24.49 4.17 1.86
CA ALA A 83 -23.91 2.97 1.29
C ALA A 83 -22.84 2.33 2.20
N PHE A 84 -22.05 3.16 2.89
CA PHE A 84 -20.92 2.69 3.68
C PHE A 84 -21.32 2.04 5.01
N PHE A 85 -22.48 2.37 5.59
CA PHE A 85 -22.90 1.84 6.89
C PHE A 85 -24.23 1.12 6.81
N VAL A 86 -24.36 0.01 7.53
CA VAL A 86 -25.59 -0.80 7.53
C VAL A 86 -26.75 -0.05 8.17
N ALA A 87 -26.51 0.67 9.27
CA ALA A 87 -27.49 1.51 9.93
C ALA A 87 -26.90 2.86 10.35
N ALA A 88 -27.76 3.89 10.45
CA ALA A 88 -27.40 5.20 10.97
C ALA A 88 -26.75 5.14 12.36
N THR A 89 -27.16 4.18 13.19
CA THR A 89 -26.63 3.96 14.55
C THR A 89 -25.20 3.42 14.56
N ASP A 90 -24.68 2.90 13.44
CA ASP A 90 -23.34 2.30 13.37
C ASP A 90 -22.24 3.34 13.11
N VAL A 91 -22.60 4.51 12.55
CA VAL A 91 -21.65 5.54 12.12
C VAL A 91 -20.79 6.04 13.29
N ALA A 92 -21.43 6.54 14.35
CA ALA A 92 -20.74 7.11 15.50
C ALA A 92 -19.92 6.07 16.31
N PRO A 93 -20.42 4.85 16.60
CA PRO A 93 -19.62 3.82 17.28
C PRO A 93 -18.35 3.44 16.54
N VAL A 94 -18.40 3.27 15.21
CA VAL A 94 -17.24 2.90 14.39
C VAL A 94 -16.15 3.96 14.49
N LEU A 95 -16.51 5.23 14.28
CA LEU A 95 -15.57 6.35 14.33
C LEU A 95 -15.08 6.62 15.76
N SER A 96 -15.95 6.45 16.76
CA SER A 96 -15.60 6.63 18.17
C SER A 96 -14.64 5.55 18.70
N ARG A 97 -14.58 4.37 18.08
CA ARG A 97 -13.62 3.31 18.45
C ARG A 97 -12.25 3.50 17.80
N ALA A 98 -12.14 4.28 16.73
CA ALA A 98 -10.88 4.53 16.06
C ALA A 98 -9.89 5.26 17.00
N ILE A 99 -8.70 4.66 17.15
CA ILE A 99 -7.63 5.18 18.00
C ILE A 99 -7.19 6.55 17.49
N GLU A 100 -7.13 6.71 16.17
CA GLU A 100 -6.68 7.90 15.47
C GLU A 100 -7.62 9.09 15.69
N VAL A 101 -8.94 8.86 15.69
CA VAL A 101 -9.96 9.89 15.99
C VAL A 101 -9.79 10.36 17.44
N ARG A 102 -9.69 9.43 18.38
CA ARG A 102 -9.48 9.75 19.81
C ARG A 102 -8.18 10.48 20.06
N ALA A 103 -7.09 10.00 19.47
CA ALA A 103 -5.78 10.62 19.58
C ALA A 103 -5.79 12.06 19.02
N CYS A 104 -6.53 12.31 17.93
CA CYS A 104 -6.69 13.65 17.38
C CYS A 104 -7.44 14.57 18.36
N PHE A 105 -8.59 14.16 18.89
CA PHE A 105 -9.35 14.96 19.87
C PHE A 105 -8.64 15.16 21.21
N ALA A 106 -7.81 14.20 21.62
CA ALA A 106 -6.97 14.31 22.81
C ALA A 106 -5.81 15.30 22.60
N ARG A 107 -5.17 15.24 21.44
CA ARG A 107 -4.09 16.17 21.05
C ARG A 107 -4.59 17.59 20.84
N TYR A 108 -5.82 17.76 20.36
CA TYR A 108 -6.43 19.05 20.10
C TYR A 108 -7.80 19.18 20.81
N PRO A 109 -7.82 19.54 22.11
CA PRO A 109 -9.05 19.61 22.90
C PRO A 109 -10.08 20.61 22.37
N ALA A 110 -9.65 21.67 21.68
CA ALA A 110 -10.51 22.71 21.14
C ALA A 110 -11.20 22.33 19.81
N LEU A 111 -10.85 21.21 19.18
CA LEU A 111 -11.50 20.80 17.93
C LEU A 111 -12.94 20.37 18.16
N THR A 112 -13.84 20.94 17.37
CA THR A 112 -15.27 20.57 17.31
C THR A 112 -15.53 19.43 16.33
N GLU A 113 -14.67 19.25 15.33
CA GLU A 113 -14.71 18.16 14.36
C GLU A 113 -13.29 17.72 13.99
N VAL A 114 -13.19 16.51 13.43
CA VAL A 114 -11.96 15.90 12.95
C VAL A 114 -12.19 15.32 11.56
N TYR A 115 -11.18 15.40 10.71
CA TYR A 115 -11.17 14.84 9.36
C TYR A 115 -10.42 13.52 9.39
N ALA A 116 -10.96 12.49 8.73
CA ALA A 116 -10.43 11.14 8.76
C ALA A 116 -10.47 10.45 7.39
N LEU A 117 -9.51 9.58 7.13
CA LEU A 117 -9.55 8.62 6.02
C LEU A 117 -10.24 7.34 6.50
N LEU A 118 -11.46 7.10 6.02
CA LEU A 118 -12.22 5.87 6.25
C LEU A 118 -11.91 4.87 5.15
N GLY A 119 -11.21 3.78 5.46
CA GLY A 119 -10.98 2.66 4.56
C GLY A 119 -11.88 1.48 4.89
N MET A 120 -12.42 0.81 3.88
CA MET A 120 -13.41 -0.26 3.99
C MET A 120 -13.06 -1.39 3.02
N ALA A 121 -13.27 -2.64 3.43
CA ALA A 121 -13.33 -3.75 2.50
C ALA A 121 -14.58 -3.61 1.62
N MET A 122 -14.39 -3.68 0.31
CA MET A 122 -15.48 -3.64 -0.68
C MET A 122 -15.72 -5.05 -1.18
N ILE A 123 -16.94 -5.59 -0.99
CA ILE A 123 -17.28 -6.96 -1.34
C ILE A 123 -18.49 -6.95 -2.27
N ASP A 124 -18.26 -7.42 -3.50
CA ASP A 124 -19.31 -7.68 -4.48
C ASP A 124 -19.92 -9.06 -4.20
N LYS A 125 -21.25 -9.13 -4.09
CA LYS A 125 -22.01 -10.37 -3.90
C LYS A 125 -23.10 -10.49 -4.94
N HIS A 126 -23.33 -11.70 -5.41
CA HIS A 126 -24.51 -12.04 -6.21
C HIS A 126 -25.51 -12.73 -5.29
N ILE A 127 -26.70 -12.16 -5.18
CA ILE A 127 -27.79 -12.70 -4.35
C ILE A 127 -29.03 -12.89 -5.21
N LEU A 128 -29.88 -13.85 -4.84
CA LEU A 128 -31.20 -13.98 -5.43
C LEU A 128 -32.15 -13.00 -4.73
N GLY A 129 -32.68 -12.05 -5.48
CA GLY A 129 -33.60 -11.03 -4.97
C GLY A 129 -34.91 -11.01 -5.76
N ALA A 130 -35.83 -10.16 -5.33
CA ALA A 130 -37.02 -9.84 -6.11
C ALA A 130 -36.76 -8.56 -6.91
N ALA A 131 -37.04 -8.57 -8.21
CA ALA A 131 -36.94 -7.41 -9.09
C ALA A 131 -38.27 -7.17 -9.80
N LEU A 132 -38.63 -5.92 -10.05
CA LEU A 132 -39.68 -5.59 -11.00
C LEU A 132 -39.11 -5.66 -12.42
N GLU A 133 -39.67 -6.51 -13.27
CA GLU A 133 -39.49 -6.47 -14.73
C GLU A 133 -40.81 -5.97 -15.33
N GLY A 134 -40.85 -4.70 -15.76
CA GLY A 134 -42.11 -4.04 -16.16
C GLY A 134 -43.05 -3.85 -14.96
N GLU A 135 -44.28 -4.39 -15.04
CA GLU A 135 -45.25 -4.37 -13.93
C GLU A 135 -45.25 -5.67 -13.08
N THR A 136 -44.40 -6.65 -13.42
CA THR A 136 -44.44 -7.96 -12.76
C THR A 136 -43.29 -8.11 -11.75
N LEU A 137 -43.64 -8.41 -10.49
CA LEU A 137 -42.66 -8.77 -9.47
C LEU A 137 -42.14 -10.18 -9.72
N ARG A 138 -40.89 -10.29 -10.18
CA ARG A 138 -40.22 -11.58 -10.37
C ARG A 138 -39.33 -11.89 -9.17
N ARG A 139 -39.53 -13.08 -8.59
CA ARG A 139 -38.66 -13.63 -7.53
C ARG A 139 -37.51 -14.41 -8.17
N ASP A 140 -36.40 -14.52 -7.44
CA ASP A 140 -35.17 -15.22 -7.85
C ASP A 140 -34.39 -14.60 -9.01
N VAL A 141 -34.40 -13.27 -9.11
CA VAL A 141 -33.54 -12.55 -10.05
C VAL A 141 -32.15 -12.39 -9.43
N VAL A 142 -31.11 -12.74 -10.19
CA VAL A 142 -29.72 -12.53 -9.76
C VAL A 142 -29.47 -11.03 -9.67
N GLN A 143 -29.27 -10.54 -8.45
CA GLN A 143 -28.93 -9.15 -8.15
C GLN A 143 -27.49 -9.06 -7.68
N GLN A 144 -26.77 -8.07 -8.21
CA GLN A 144 -25.46 -7.73 -7.69
C GLN A 144 -25.63 -6.72 -6.55
N THR A 145 -25.09 -7.04 -5.38
CA THR A 145 -25.02 -6.14 -4.23
C THR A 145 -23.57 -5.80 -3.93
N VAL A 146 -23.33 -4.56 -3.52
CA VAL A 146 -22.04 -4.12 -3.00
C VAL A 146 -22.17 -3.96 -1.50
N SER A 147 -21.23 -4.50 -0.73
CA SER A 147 -21.16 -4.29 0.72
C SER A 147 -19.84 -3.67 1.12
N PHE A 148 -19.90 -2.76 2.09
CA PHE A 148 -18.74 -2.11 2.68
C PHE A 148 -18.64 -2.55 4.14
N SER A 149 -17.50 -3.16 4.49
CA SER A 149 -17.27 -3.72 5.82
C SER A 149 -15.84 -3.46 6.29
N ASP A 150 -15.47 -3.96 7.48
CA ASP A 150 -14.13 -3.78 8.04
C ASP A 150 -13.72 -2.29 8.02
N HIS A 151 -14.55 -1.44 8.60
CA HIS A 151 -14.30 0.00 8.67
C HIS A 151 -13.05 0.29 9.50
N GLN A 152 -12.06 0.89 8.87
CA GLN A 152 -10.81 1.26 9.50
C GLN A 152 -10.50 2.72 9.23
N VAL A 153 -10.28 3.46 10.31
CA VAL A 153 -9.70 4.80 10.24
C VAL A 153 -8.23 4.66 10.58
N ARG A 154 -7.36 5.11 9.68
CA ARG A 154 -5.89 5.02 9.88
C ARG A 154 -5.22 6.37 9.93
N VAL A 155 -5.92 7.42 9.51
CA VAL A 155 -5.38 8.78 9.40
C VAL A 155 -6.45 9.76 9.84
N CYS A 156 -6.09 10.67 10.74
CA CYS A 156 -6.94 11.76 11.20
C CYS A 156 -6.15 13.06 11.27
N ALA A 157 -6.82 14.18 11.00
CA ALA A 157 -6.24 15.52 11.10
C ALA A 157 -7.30 16.58 11.48
N PRO A 158 -6.86 17.74 12.01
CA PRO A 158 -7.72 18.89 12.32
C PRO A 158 -8.48 19.49 11.14
N SER A 159 -7.93 19.39 9.93
CA SER A 159 -8.50 19.96 8.70
C SER A 159 -8.36 18.99 7.53
N GLU A 160 -9.20 19.15 6.49
CA GLU A 160 -9.10 18.31 5.29
C GLU A 160 -7.75 18.49 4.58
N ALA A 161 -7.23 19.73 4.54
CA ALA A 161 -5.92 20.01 3.93
C ALA A 161 -4.79 19.28 4.65
N GLU A 162 -4.79 19.30 5.99
CA GLU A 162 -3.83 18.54 6.78
C GLU A 162 -4.01 17.03 6.62
N LEU A 163 -5.26 16.54 6.53
CA LEU A 163 -5.55 15.13 6.28
C LEU A 163 -4.94 14.66 4.96
N ARG A 164 -5.14 15.43 3.88
CA ARG A 164 -4.58 15.08 2.56
C ARG A 164 -3.05 15.06 2.57
N GLN A 165 -2.40 16.02 3.24
CA GLN A 165 -0.95 16.03 3.40
C GLN A 165 -0.45 14.83 4.21
N GLU A 166 -1.13 14.52 5.31
CA GLU A 166 -0.83 13.40 6.18
C GLU A 166 -0.98 12.05 5.44
N ILE A 167 -2.00 11.89 4.58
CA ILE A 167 -2.18 10.70 3.74
C ILE A 167 -0.97 10.52 2.81
N VAL A 168 -0.61 11.55 2.04
CA VAL A 168 0.56 11.51 1.14
C VAL A 168 1.82 11.13 1.91
N ARG A 169 2.01 11.74 3.08
CA ARG A 169 3.18 11.51 3.94
C ARG A 169 3.28 10.06 4.39
N ARG A 170 2.17 9.45 4.80
CA ARG A 170 2.12 8.02 5.16
C ARG A 170 2.31 7.12 3.95
N LEU A 171 1.78 7.50 2.78
CA LEU A 171 2.01 6.75 1.56
C LEU A 171 3.49 6.71 1.19
N VAL A 172 4.22 7.83 1.27
CA VAL A 172 5.68 7.85 1.07
C VAL A 172 6.40 6.87 1.99
N GLU A 173 6.00 6.78 3.26
CA GLU A 173 6.55 5.78 4.20
C GLU A 173 6.24 4.35 3.74
N GLN A 174 5.04 4.09 3.23
CA GLN A 174 4.69 2.79 2.66
C GLN A 174 5.51 2.43 1.43
N TYR A 175 5.80 3.38 0.53
CA TYR A 175 6.73 3.16 -0.59
C TYR A 175 8.14 2.79 -0.09
N GLY A 176 8.64 3.49 0.93
CA GLY A 176 9.91 3.16 1.57
C GLY A 176 9.92 1.75 2.15
N LEU A 177 8.87 1.37 2.88
CA LEU A 177 8.73 0.02 3.42
C LEU A 177 8.62 -1.05 2.32
N ALA A 178 7.89 -0.78 1.24
CA ALA A 178 7.81 -1.68 0.09
C ALA A 178 9.18 -1.89 -0.56
N ALA A 179 9.97 -0.83 -0.72
CA ALA A 179 11.34 -0.93 -1.20
C ALA A 179 12.23 -1.76 -0.27
N LEU A 180 12.15 -1.57 1.04
CA LEU A 180 12.94 -2.34 2.00
C LEU A 180 12.57 -3.83 2.01
N ARG A 181 11.29 -4.17 1.81
CA ARG A 181 10.86 -5.56 1.64
C ARG A 181 11.48 -6.20 0.39
N ARG A 182 11.55 -5.46 -0.71
CA ARG A 182 12.21 -5.92 -1.95
C ARG A 182 13.71 -6.17 -1.72
N VAL A 183 14.40 -5.26 -1.03
CA VAL A 183 15.82 -5.43 -0.66
C VAL A 183 16.02 -6.70 0.17
N ALA A 184 15.17 -6.91 1.19
CA ALA A 184 15.27 -8.08 2.05
C ALA A 184 15.03 -9.39 1.29
N ALA A 185 14.09 -9.40 0.34
CA ALA A 185 13.84 -10.55 -0.52
C ALA A 185 15.05 -10.88 -1.41
N ASP A 186 15.73 -9.86 -1.95
CA ASP A 186 16.93 -10.06 -2.77
C ASP A 186 18.12 -10.59 -1.96
N GLU A 187 18.30 -10.15 -0.71
CA GLU A 187 19.35 -10.70 0.16
C GLU A 187 19.05 -12.14 0.55
N SER A 188 17.80 -12.47 0.90
CA SER A 188 17.40 -13.85 1.15
C SER A 188 17.64 -14.75 -0.08
N ARG A 189 17.32 -14.27 -1.28
CA ARG A 189 17.61 -14.98 -2.53
C ARG A 189 19.11 -15.20 -2.74
N ARG A 190 19.95 -14.22 -2.39
CA ARG A 190 21.41 -14.35 -2.44
C ARG A 190 21.91 -15.45 -1.51
N GLU A 191 21.44 -15.48 -0.26
CA GLU A 191 21.83 -16.50 0.71
C GLU A 191 21.50 -17.92 0.23
N ILE A 192 20.31 -18.11 -0.35
CA ILE A 192 19.89 -19.40 -0.93
C ILE A 192 20.84 -19.81 -2.07
N LEU A 193 21.15 -18.88 -2.98
CA LEU A 193 22.06 -19.16 -4.10
C LEU A 193 23.48 -19.46 -3.61
N GLU A 194 23.98 -18.76 -2.58
CA GLU A 194 25.30 -19.01 -2.00
C GLU A 194 25.39 -20.41 -1.36
N GLN A 195 24.33 -20.85 -0.67
CA GLN A 195 24.22 -22.20 -0.09
C GLN A 195 24.18 -23.28 -1.18
N GLU A 196 23.35 -23.09 -2.21
CA GLU A 196 23.27 -24.00 -3.36
C GLU A 196 24.64 -24.13 -4.05
N ARG A 197 25.34 -23.01 -4.27
CA ARG A 197 26.69 -23.02 -4.85
C ARG A 197 27.68 -23.83 -4.03
N ALA A 198 27.63 -23.70 -2.70
CA ALA A 198 28.51 -24.45 -1.80
C ALA A 198 28.25 -25.96 -1.93
N LEU A 199 26.98 -26.37 -1.93
CA LEU A 199 26.58 -27.76 -2.11
C LEU A 199 27.02 -28.31 -3.48
N LEU A 200 26.76 -27.57 -4.57
CA LEU A 200 27.16 -27.97 -5.92
C LEU A 200 28.68 -28.12 -6.04
N LYS A 201 29.45 -27.20 -5.47
CA LYS A 201 30.93 -27.30 -5.45
C LYS A 201 31.41 -28.49 -4.64
N THR A 202 30.83 -28.77 -3.48
CA THR A 202 31.19 -29.96 -2.69
C THR A 202 30.90 -31.24 -3.46
N ARG A 203 29.73 -31.36 -4.10
CA ARG A 203 29.37 -32.51 -4.94
C ARG A 203 30.34 -32.68 -6.12
N LEU A 204 30.71 -31.57 -6.77
CA LEU A 204 31.65 -31.56 -7.87
C LEU A 204 33.03 -32.07 -7.43
N THR A 205 33.56 -31.58 -6.30
CA THR A 205 34.83 -32.05 -5.73
C THR A 205 34.79 -33.53 -5.34
N LEU A 206 33.64 -34.05 -4.86
CA LEU A 206 33.49 -35.48 -4.55
C LEU A 206 33.53 -36.33 -5.83
N LEU A 207 32.77 -35.96 -6.86
CA LEU A 207 32.75 -36.69 -8.14
C LEU A 207 34.10 -36.64 -8.87
N GLU A 208 34.81 -35.51 -8.81
CA GLU A 208 36.18 -35.40 -9.34
C GLU A 208 37.14 -36.34 -8.59
N ARG A 209 37.03 -36.43 -7.27
CA ARG A 209 37.88 -37.31 -6.44
C ARG A 209 37.56 -38.79 -6.65
N GLU A 210 36.27 -39.15 -6.75
CA GLU A 210 35.84 -40.52 -7.05
C GLU A 210 36.23 -40.93 -8.47
N GLY A 211 36.11 -40.02 -9.44
CA GLY A 211 36.53 -40.23 -10.82
C GLY A 211 38.04 -40.43 -10.99
N VAL A 212 38.87 -39.86 -10.11
CA VAL A 212 40.34 -40.06 -10.11
C VAL A 212 40.74 -41.30 -9.29
N GLY A 213 40.07 -41.57 -8.17
CA GLY A 213 40.41 -42.69 -7.27
C GLY A 213 39.92 -44.07 -7.75
N VAL A 214 38.72 -44.16 -8.34
CA VAL A 214 38.15 -45.44 -8.79
C VAL A 214 38.65 -45.83 -10.19
N ARG A 215 38.85 -44.84 -11.07
CA ARG A 215 39.35 -45.06 -12.45
C ARG A 215 40.80 -45.52 -12.49
N GLY A 216 41.62 -45.10 -11.51
CA GLY A 216 43.00 -45.58 -11.34
C GLY A 216 43.11 -47.01 -10.78
N VAL A 217 42.04 -47.55 -10.20
CA VAL A 217 42.04 -48.88 -9.55
C VAL A 217 41.26 -49.94 -10.34
N LEU A 218 40.17 -49.58 -11.04
CA LEU A 218 39.23 -50.56 -11.62
C LEU A 218 39.18 -50.60 -13.16
N GLY A 219 39.87 -49.69 -13.88
CA GLY A 219 40.01 -49.80 -15.34
C GLY A 219 38.70 -49.98 -16.12
N GLY A 220 37.64 -49.23 -15.78
CA GLY A 220 36.31 -49.36 -16.39
C GLY A 220 35.86 -48.11 -17.15
N ASP A 221 35.50 -48.29 -18.42
CA ASP A 221 34.81 -47.31 -19.26
C ASP A 221 33.31 -47.31 -18.95
N GLU A 222 32.86 -46.44 -18.05
CA GLU A 222 31.44 -46.05 -17.99
C GLU A 222 31.27 -44.54 -18.27
N PRO A 223 30.38 -44.15 -19.21
CA PRO A 223 30.18 -42.76 -19.64
C PRO A 223 29.35 -41.91 -18.65
N THR A 224 28.83 -42.51 -17.59
CA THR A 224 27.88 -41.87 -16.65
C THR A 224 28.50 -40.68 -15.88
N SER A 225 29.81 -40.71 -15.61
CA SER A 225 30.51 -39.66 -14.85
C SER A 225 30.72 -38.35 -15.63
N ALA A 226 31.00 -38.42 -16.93
CA ALA A 226 31.31 -37.22 -17.73
C ALA A 226 30.07 -36.36 -18.01
N ALA A 227 28.93 -36.99 -18.30
CA ALA A 227 27.66 -36.30 -18.51
C ALA A 227 27.13 -35.67 -17.20
N GLU A 228 27.31 -36.35 -16.06
CA GLU A 228 26.94 -35.81 -14.75
C GLU A 228 27.83 -34.64 -14.32
N LEU A 229 29.15 -34.72 -14.55
CA LEU A 229 30.08 -33.60 -14.32
C LEU A 229 29.73 -32.39 -15.20
N ALA A 230 29.40 -32.60 -16.47
CA ALA A 230 29.00 -31.52 -17.37
C ALA A 230 27.73 -30.81 -16.88
N ARG A 231 26.71 -31.57 -16.43
CA ARG A 231 25.49 -31.02 -15.84
C ARG A 231 25.76 -30.22 -14.57
N LEU A 232 26.63 -30.71 -13.68
CA LEU A 232 26.98 -29.98 -12.45
C LEU A 232 27.76 -28.69 -12.73
N HIS A 233 28.66 -28.70 -13.71
CA HIS A 233 29.33 -27.48 -14.16
C HIS A 233 28.33 -26.44 -14.70
N GLU A 234 27.34 -26.88 -15.48
CA GLU A 234 26.28 -26.01 -15.97
C GLU A 234 25.46 -25.42 -14.83
N GLN A 235 25.07 -26.23 -13.83
CA GLN A 235 24.35 -25.76 -12.64
C GLN A 235 25.16 -24.74 -11.82
N VAL A 236 26.47 -24.96 -11.65
CA VAL A 236 27.36 -24.00 -10.98
C VAL A 236 27.44 -22.69 -11.77
N ALA A 237 27.55 -22.77 -13.10
CA ALA A 237 27.58 -21.59 -13.97
C ALA A 237 26.26 -20.81 -13.93
N ASP A 238 25.12 -21.51 -13.92
CA ASP A 238 23.79 -20.89 -13.80
C ASP A 238 23.60 -20.19 -12.46
N ASN A 239 23.95 -20.86 -11.36
CA ASN A 239 23.91 -20.27 -10.03
C ASN A 239 24.82 -19.04 -9.94
N GLN A 240 26.03 -19.12 -10.50
CA GLN A 240 26.97 -17.99 -10.55
C GLN A 240 26.41 -16.81 -11.36
N ARG A 241 25.81 -17.07 -12.52
CA ARG A 241 25.10 -16.04 -13.31
C ARG A 241 23.95 -15.42 -12.52
N ALA A 242 23.22 -16.21 -11.73
CA ALA A 242 22.15 -15.70 -10.87
C ALA A 242 22.68 -14.81 -9.74
N LEU A 243 23.80 -15.17 -9.10
CA LEU A 243 24.47 -14.33 -8.10
C LEU A 243 25.02 -13.03 -8.70
N GLU A 244 25.59 -13.08 -9.89
CA GLU A 244 26.10 -11.90 -10.61
C GLU A 244 24.98 -10.91 -10.94
N ARG A 245 23.78 -11.39 -11.32
CA ARG A 245 22.60 -10.54 -11.53
C ARG A 245 22.16 -9.80 -10.26
N LEU A 246 22.43 -10.35 -9.06
CA LEU A 246 22.14 -9.67 -7.79
C LEU A 246 23.21 -8.61 -7.44
N GLY A 247 24.38 -8.61 -8.09
CA GLY A 247 25.47 -7.64 -7.91
C GLY A 247 26.45 -7.97 -6.78
N ILE A 248 27.45 -7.11 -6.55
CA ILE A 248 28.52 -7.35 -5.57
C ILE A 248 28.09 -6.91 -4.15
N ARG A 249 28.50 -7.67 -3.12
CA ARG A 249 28.16 -7.41 -1.70
C ARG A 249 28.82 -6.12 -1.16
N SER A 250 30.01 -5.76 -1.62
CA SER A 250 30.71 -4.51 -1.23
C SER A 250 29.95 -3.23 -1.60
N GLU A 251 29.06 -3.31 -2.58
CA GLU A 251 28.20 -2.20 -3.04
C GLU A 251 26.79 -2.30 -2.46
N ALA A 252 26.56 -3.12 -1.42
CA ALA A 252 25.22 -3.37 -0.88
C ALA A 252 24.44 -2.10 -0.53
N ILE A 253 25.10 -1.07 0.03
CA ILE A 253 24.46 0.20 0.38
C ILE A 253 24.02 0.97 -0.87
N GLU A 254 24.87 0.99 -1.91
CA GLU A 254 24.57 1.68 -3.18
C GLU A 254 23.46 0.95 -3.97
N ARG A 255 23.48 -0.38 -3.96
CA ARG A 255 22.42 -1.22 -4.53
C ARG A 255 21.11 -1.04 -3.79
N THR A 256 21.12 -1.04 -2.46
CA THR A 256 19.93 -0.78 -1.64
C THR A 256 19.31 0.57 -2.00
N LEU A 257 20.11 1.63 -2.11
CA LEU A 257 19.63 2.93 -2.55
C LEU A 257 19.05 2.88 -3.98
N GLY A 258 19.72 2.19 -4.90
CA GLY A 258 19.23 1.96 -6.26
C GLY A 258 17.86 1.29 -6.28
N GLN A 259 17.69 0.20 -5.54
CA GLN A 259 16.41 -0.51 -5.45
C GLN A 259 15.29 0.35 -4.86
N VAL A 260 15.60 1.19 -3.87
CA VAL A 260 14.65 2.18 -3.33
C VAL A 260 14.26 3.20 -4.39
N ILE A 261 15.21 3.70 -5.17
CA ILE A 261 14.97 4.62 -6.28
C ILE A 261 14.08 3.96 -7.35
N ASP A 262 14.35 2.71 -7.71
CA ASP A 262 13.58 1.97 -8.73
C ASP A 262 12.12 1.85 -8.32
N VAL A 263 11.86 1.46 -7.06
CA VAL A 263 10.49 1.35 -6.53
C VAL A 263 9.77 2.71 -6.49
N LEU A 264 10.47 3.78 -6.11
CA LEU A 264 9.88 5.13 -6.08
C LEU A 264 9.64 5.69 -7.49
N SER A 265 10.41 5.25 -8.47
CA SER A 265 10.29 5.68 -9.87
C SER A 265 9.07 5.07 -10.57
N GLU A 266 8.54 3.97 -10.05
CA GLU A 266 7.36 3.27 -10.57
C GLU A 266 6.20 3.26 -9.55
N PRO A 267 5.61 4.43 -9.20
CA PRO A 267 4.67 4.50 -8.10
C PRO A 267 3.39 3.66 -8.33
N GLY A 268 2.95 3.55 -9.59
CA GLY A 268 1.79 2.74 -9.97
C GLY A 268 1.96 1.23 -9.73
N ALA A 269 3.18 0.72 -9.55
CA ALA A 269 3.41 -0.68 -9.20
C ALA A 269 3.05 -1.01 -7.74
N ILE A 270 2.99 0.00 -6.86
CA ILE A 270 2.74 -0.19 -5.42
C ILE A 270 1.30 0.19 -5.05
N LEU A 271 0.78 1.28 -5.61
CA LEU A 271 -0.56 1.76 -5.31
C LEU A 271 -1.24 2.22 -6.58
N VAL A 272 -2.37 1.58 -6.89
CA VAL A 272 -3.29 2.03 -7.94
C VAL A 272 -4.59 2.44 -7.25
N VAL A 273 -5.09 3.63 -7.61
CA VAL A 273 -6.40 4.11 -7.16
C VAL A 273 -7.28 4.32 -8.38
N GLU A 274 -8.42 3.65 -8.38
CA GLU A 274 -9.44 3.74 -9.41
C GLU A 274 -10.74 4.25 -8.79
N ASN A 275 -11.42 5.17 -9.47
CA ASN A 275 -12.77 5.57 -9.07
C ASN A 275 -13.75 4.61 -9.71
N ARG A 276 -14.51 3.89 -8.89
CA ARG A 276 -15.54 2.97 -9.33
C ARG A 276 -16.90 3.68 -9.29
N PRO A 277 -17.49 4.03 -10.44
CA PRO A 277 -18.86 4.54 -10.48
C PRO A 277 -19.82 3.40 -10.11
N LEU A 278 -20.77 3.70 -9.24
CA LEU A 278 -21.82 2.79 -8.82
C LEU A 278 -23.14 3.55 -8.78
N ARG A 279 -24.21 2.90 -9.20
CA ARG A 279 -25.58 3.35 -9.01
C ARG A 279 -26.25 2.37 -8.06
N LEU A 280 -26.54 2.83 -6.84
CA LEU A 280 -27.01 1.98 -5.75
C LEU A 280 -28.44 2.34 -5.36
N SER A 281 -29.24 1.32 -5.06
CA SER A 281 -30.50 1.49 -4.31
C SER A 281 -30.20 1.72 -2.81
N ARG A 282 -31.24 2.06 -2.03
CA ARG A 282 -31.13 2.19 -0.56
C ARG A 282 -30.74 0.87 0.15
N THR A 283 -30.73 -0.27 -0.53
CA THR A 283 -30.26 -1.55 0.04
C THR A 283 -28.93 -1.99 -0.56
N ASN A 284 -28.18 -1.07 -1.19
CA ASN A 284 -26.89 -1.32 -1.86
C ASN A 284 -26.94 -2.38 -2.97
N VAL A 285 -28.10 -2.56 -3.59
CA VAL A 285 -28.23 -3.31 -4.85
C VAL A 285 -27.74 -2.42 -5.98
N VAL A 286 -26.85 -2.94 -6.83
CA VAL A 286 -26.36 -2.27 -8.04
C VAL A 286 -27.49 -2.23 -9.06
N LEU A 287 -27.82 -1.02 -9.49
CA LEU A 287 -28.87 -0.77 -10.46
C LEU A 287 -28.27 -0.55 -11.86
N PRO A 288 -28.97 -0.99 -12.92
CA PRO A 288 -28.62 -0.60 -14.29
C PRO A 288 -28.80 0.92 -14.49
N ASP A 289 -28.17 1.44 -15.54
CA ASP A 289 -28.08 2.89 -15.79
C ASP A 289 -29.43 3.57 -16.14
N GLU A 290 -30.50 2.83 -16.43
CA GLU A 290 -31.79 3.40 -16.87
C GLU A 290 -32.94 3.16 -15.87
N ASP A 291 -33.65 4.25 -15.57
CA ASP A 291 -35.04 4.33 -15.05
C ASP A 291 -35.40 3.64 -13.71
N GLY A 292 -34.49 3.64 -12.73
CA GLY A 292 -34.77 3.26 -11.33
C GLY A 292 -34.57 4.38 -10.29
N GLU A 293 -35.20 4.28 -9.12
CA GLU A 293 -34.82 5.07 -7.94
C GLU A 293 -33.45 4.58 -7.44
N GLY A 294 -32.40 5.35 -7.74
CA GLY A 294 -31.02 4.99 -7.43
C GLY A 294 -30.11 6.19 -7.34
N GLU A 295 -29.15 6.14 -6.43
CA GLU A 295 -28.18 7.22 -6.20
C GLU A 295 -26.82 6.86 -6.80
N ALA A 296 -26.23 7.81 -7.52
CA ALA A 296 -24.93 7.64 -8.15
C ALA A 296 -23.81 8.03 -7.18
N ILE A 297 -22.87 7.12 -6.95
CA ILE A 297 -21.68 7.35 -6.14
C ILE A 297 -20.40 6.97 -6.90
N GLU A 298 -19.33 7.74 -6.69
CA GLU A 298 -18.00 7.43 -7.20
C GLU A 298 -17.09 7.05 -6.04
N VAL A 299 -16.82 5.76 -5.89
CA VAL A 299 -16.05 5.25 -4.76
C VAL A 299 -14.59 5.06 -5.19
N PRO A 300 -13.63 5.79 -4.60
CA PRO A 300 -12.24 5.54 -4.87
C PRO A 300 -11.82 4.22 -4.19
N VAL A 301 -11.20 3.34 -4.98
CA VAL A 301 -10.76 2.02 -4.55
C VAL A 301 -9.25 1.91 -4.72
N ALA A 302 -8.57 1.68 -3.61
CA ALA A 302 -7.14 1.42 -3.58
C ALA A 302 -6.86 -0.08 -3.79
N ARG A 303 -5.91 -0.36 -4.68
CA ARG A 303 -5.33 -1.69 -4.90
C ARG A 303 -3.83 -1.63 -4.64
N VAL A 304 -3.33 -2.65 -3.96
CA VAL A 304 -1.89 -2.86 -3.73
C VAL A 304 -1.48 -4.11 -4.50
N PRO A 305 -0.91 -3.98 -5.71
CA PRO A 305 -0.37 -5.12 -6.44
C PRO A 305 0.75 -5.81 -5.63
N PRO A 306 0.92 -7.13 -5.73
CA PRO A 306 0.22 -8.09 -6.59
C PRO A 306 -0.99 -8.77 -5.91
N VAL A 307 -1.44 -8.33 -4.73
CA VAL A 307 -2.50 -9.01 -3.97
C VAL A 307 -3.86 -8.74 -4.63
N PRO A 308 -4.43 -9.66 -5.44
CA PRO A 308 -5.53 -9.33 -6.34
C PRO A 308 -6.84 -9.02 -5.60
N ASN A 309 -7.00 -9.63 -4.42
CA ASN A 309 -8.28 -9.67 -3.70
C ASN A 309 -8.36 -8.67 -2.55
N LEU A 310 -7.30 -7.90 -2.27
CA LEU A 310 -7.33 -6.87 -1.24
C LEU A 310 -7.64 -5.51 -1.88
N MET A 311 -8.90 -5.34 -2.29
CA MET A 311 -9.43 -4.05 -2.72
C MET A 311 -10.06 -3.35 -1.53
N ARG A 312 -9.58 -2.14 -1.21
CA ARG A 312 -10.22 -1.33 -0.17
C ARG A 312 -10.76 -0.05 -0.78
N ALA A 313 -12.09 0.10 -0.68
CA ALA A 313 -12.73 1.38 -0.88
C ALA A 313 -12.28 2.34 0.22
N PHE A 314 -12.23 3.63 -0.08
CA PHE A 314 -12.01 4.62 0.95
C PHE A 314 -12.80 5.90 0.71
N SER A 315 -12.93 6.71 1.75
CA SER A 315 -13.53 8.04 1.66
C SER A 315 -12.95 8.96 2.71
N LEU A 316 -12.94 10.26 2.41
CA LEU A 316 -12.64 11.28 3.41
C LEU A 316 -13.94 11.58 4.16
N VAL A 317 -13.89 11.52 5.48
CA VAL A 317 -15.04 11.85 6.33
C VAL A 317 -14.65 12.90 7.35
N ARG A 318 -15.62 13.70 7.78
CA ARG A 318 -15.50 14.56 8.97
C ARG A 318 -16.47 14.08 10.03
N PHE A 319 -16.03 14.12 11.28
CA PHE A 319 -16.74 13.57 12.43
C PHE A 319 -16.78 14.58 13.57
N ALA A 320 -17.97 14.85 14.10
CA ALA A 320 -18.17 15.83 15.15
C ALA A 320 -17.76 15.28 16.53
N ARG A 321 -17.11 16.10 17.35
CA ARG A 321 -16.77 15.75 18.75
C ARG A 321 -18.02 15.47 19.58
N ALA A 322 -19.11 16.15 19.29
CA ALA A 322 -20.39 15.95 19.97
C ALA A 322 -20.96 14.53 19.79
N GLU A 323 -20.56 13.83 18.71
CA GLU A 323 -20.96 12.45 18.44
C GLU A 323 -19.97 11.42 19.02
N LEU A 324 -18.86 11.87 19.62
CA LEU A 324 -17.86 10.99 20.21
C LEU A 324 -18.44 10.25 21.41
N GLN A 325 -18.63 8.95 21.26
CA GLN A 325 -19.17 8.09 22.31
C GLN A 325 -18.05 7.61 23.25
N ALA A 326 -18.39 7.34 24.51
CA ALA A 326 -17.50 6.62 25.40
C ALA A 326 -17.34 5.18 24.88
N VAL A 327 -16.10 4.68 24.78
CA VAL A 327 -15.87 3.26 24.53
C VAL A 327 -15.93 2.57 25.88
N ALA A 328 -16.89 1.66 26.04
CA ALA A 328 -16.96 0.78 27.20
C ALA A 328 -15.61 0.05 27.34
N SER A 329 -15.07 0.06 28.54
CA SER A 329 -13.85 -0.67 28.88
C SER A 329 -13.96 -2.15 28.49
N PRO A 330 -12.87 -2.84 28.14
CA PRO A 330 -12.90 -4.28 27.83
C PRO A 330 -13.59 -5.11 28.93
N SER A 331 -13.48 -4.67 30.19
CA SER A 331 -14.16 -5.22 31.36
C SER A 331 -15.68 -5.10 31.33
N GLU A 332 -16.23 -3.99 30.80
CA GLU A 332 -17.68 -3.78 30.69
C GLU A 332 -18.29 -4.55 29.51
N GLN A 333 -17.52 -4.84 28.47
CA GLN A 333 -17.95 -5.69 27.34
C GLN A 333 -18.04 -7.17 27.74
N ALA A 334 -17.13 -7.66 28.58
CA ALA A 334 -17.20 -9.01 29.14
C ALA A 334 -18.43 -9.18 30.07
N ALA A 335 -18.78 -8.15 30.86
CA ALA A 335 -19.94 -8.18 31.73
C ALA A 335 -21.28 -8.19 30.96
N ARG A 336 -21.34 -7.58 29.76
CA ARG A 336 -22.54 -7.58 28.90
C ARG A 336 -22.76 -8.87 28.12
N LEU A 337 -21.72 -9.71 27.94
CA LEU A 337 -21.83 -11.01 27.26
C LEU A 337 -22.16 -12.16 28.23
N LEU A 338 -22.17 -11.89 29.53
CA LEU A 338 -22.48 -12.85 30.60
C LEU A 338 -23.77 -12.50 31.36
N GLY A 339 -24.56 -11.53 30.87
CA GLY A 339 -25.80 -11.05 31.48
C GLY A 339 -27.02 -11.42 30.66
#